data_AF-A0ABD0XSX0-F1
#
_entry.id   AF-A0ABD0XSX0-F1
#
_cell.length_a   1.000
_cell.length_b   1.000
_cell.length_c   1.000
_cell.angle_alpha   90.00
_cell.angle_beta   90.00
_cell.angle_gamma   90.00
#
_symmetry.space_group_name_H-M   'P 1'
#
loop_
_entity.id
_entity.type
_entity.pdbx_description
1 polymer ?
#
loop_
_entity_poly.entity_id
_entity_poly.type
_entity_poly.pdbx_seq_one_letter_code
_entity_poly.pdbx_strand_id
1 'polypeptide(L)'
;MGLCKCPKRKVTNLFCYEHRVNVCLHCMVTNHPKCIVQSYILWLQDSDYDRTCTLCNKDLVIDDCVRLMCYHVFHWNCLDQYARKLPDTTAPAGYVCPTCSEPIFPKSNVISPVAVALREKIASVNWARIGLGLPLVK
;
A
#
# COMPACT_ATOMS: atom_id res chain seq x y z
N MET A 1 -18.53 -7.41 -9.55
CA MET A 1 -17.18 -7.60 -10.11
C MET A 1 -17.14 -7.00 -11.51
N GLY A 2 -16.05 -6.34 -11.89
CA GLY A 2 -15.92 -5.64 -13.18
C GLY A 2 -14.61 -5.94 -13.88
N LEU A 3 -14.44 -5.42 -15.10
CA LEU A 3 -13.20 -5.54 -15.87
C LEU A 3 -12.38 -4.25 -15.73
N CYS A 4 -11.08 -4.40 -15.46
CA CYS A 4 -10.18 -3.26 -15.55
C CYS A 4 -10.12 -2.75 -17.00
N LYS A 5 -10.17 -1.43 -17.18
CA LYS A 5 -10.12 -0.78 -18.51
C LYS A 5 -8.74 -0.82 -19.19
N CYS A 6 -7.73 -1.41 -18.57
CA CYS A 6 -6.40 -1.53 -19.17
C CYS A 6 -6.35 -2.63 -20.25
N PRO A 7 -5.30 -2.66 -21.10
CA PRO A 7 -5.17 -3.67 -22.16
C PRO A 7 -5.25 -5.12 -21.67
N LYS A 8 -4.85 -5.38 -20.41
CA LYS A 8 -4.88 -6.72 -19.80
C LYS A 8 -6.30 -7.19 -19.47
N ARG A 9 -7.31 -6.31 -19.44
CA ARG A 9 -8.74 -6.57 -19.20
C ARG A 9 -9.01 -7.58 -18.08
N LYS A 10 -8.24 -7.51 -16.99
CA LYS A 10 -8.38 -8.45 -15.86
C LYS A 10 -9.69 -8.21 -15.12
N VAL A 11 -10.38 -9.30 -14.77
CA VAL A 11 -11.49 -9.27 -13.81
C VAL A 11 -10.96 -8.79 -12.47
N THR A 12 -11.70 -7.89 -11.83
CA THR A 12 -11.35 -7.34 -10.53
C THR A 12 -12.60 -6.93 -9.76
N ASN A 13 -12.52 -7.00 -8.44
CA ASN A 13 -13.47 -6.39 -7.53
C ASN A 13 -12.98 -5.03 -7.01
N LEU A 14 -11.82 -4.54 -7.46
CA LEU A 14 -11.21 -3.30 -6.98
C LEU A 14 -11.64 -2.12 -7.85
N PHE A 15 -11.89 -0.99 -7.22
CA PHE A 15 -12.40 0.22 -7.83
C PHE A 15 -11.65 1.45 -7.31
N CYS A 16 -11.21 2.30 -8.23
CA CYS A 16 -10.60 3.58 -7.89
C CYS A 16 -11.69 4.63 -7.71
N TYR A 17 -11.80 5.18 -6.51
CA TYR A 17 -12.85 6.14 -6.14
C TYR A 17 -12.64 7.47 -6.85
N GLU A 18 -11.38 7.83 -7.06
CA GLU A 18 -10.95 9.08 -7.71
C GLU A 18 -11.33 9.14 -9.18
N HIS A 19 -11.03 8.06 -9.91
CA HIS A 19 -11.21 7.97 -11.35
C HIS A 19 -12.52 7.28 -11.74
N ARG A 20 -13.25 6.73 -10.77
CA ARG A 20 -14.51 5.98 -10.93
C ARG A 20 -14.39 4.86 -11.97
N VAL A 21 -13.36 4.04 -11.84
CA VAL A 21 -13.08 2.91 -12.75
C VAL A 21 -12.63 1.66 -11.99
N ASN A 22 -12.93 0.49 -12.55
CA ASN A 22 -12.39 -0.79 -12.08
C ASN A 22 -10.87 -0.88 -12.37
N VAL A 23 -10.08 -1.29 -11.38
CA VAL A 23 -8.61 -1.26 -11.44
C VAL A 23 -8.02 -2.61 -11.05
N CYS A 24 -7.26 -3.25 -11.93
CA CYS A 24 -6.51 -4.46 -11.57
C CYS A 24 -5.27 -4.12 -10.71
N LEU A 25 -4.73 -5.11 -9.99
CA LEU A 25 -3.54 -4.94 -9.14
C LEU A 25 -2.32 -4.34 -9.86
N HIS A 26 -2.18 -4.57 -11.16
CA HIS A 26 -1.08 -3.97 -11.93
C HIS A 26 -1.29 -2.47 -12.10
N CYS A 27 -2.47 -2.05 -12.56
CA CYS A 27 -2.80 -0.63 -12.73
C CYS A 27 -2.84 0.11 -11.39
N MET A 28 -3.20 -0.57 -10.30
CA MET A 28 -3.13 -0.02 -8.95
C MET A 28 -1.72 0.48 -8.61
N VAL A 29 -0.68 -0.24 -9.04
CA VAL A 29 0.71 0.14 -8.79
C VAL A 29 1.22 1.14 -9.83
N THR A 30 0.93 0.95 -11.11
CA THR A 30 1.55 1.76 -12.17
C THR A 30 0.82 3.07 -12.44
N ASN A 31 -0.52 3.06 -12.43
CA ASN A 31 -1.34 4.18 -12.91
C ASN A 31 -2.14 4.84 -11.77
N HIS A 32 -2.31 4.14 -10.65
CA HIS A 32 -3.03 4.62 -9.49
C HIS A 32 -2.22 4.47 -8.19
N PRO A 33 -0.90 4.81 -8.16
CA PRO A 33 -0.06 4.56 -6.99
C PRO A 33 -0.55 5.28 -5.73
N LYS A 34 -1.10 6.50 -5.91
CA LYS A 34 -1.59 7.35 -4.83
C LYS A 34 -3.10 7.31 -4.62
N CYS A 35 -3.86 6.69 -5.54
CA CYS A 35 -5.30 6.81 -5.50
C CYS A 35 -5.96 6.02 -4.36
N ILE A 36 -7.12 6.46 -3.89
CA ILE A 36 -7.95 5.62 -3.03
C ILE A 36 -8.61 4.52 -3.86
N VAL A 37 -8.26 3.26 -3.54
CA VAL A 37 -8.74 2.07 -4.22
C VAL A 37 -9.20 1.06 -3.17
N GLN A 38 -10.47 0.67 -3.24
CA GLN A 38 -11.08 -0.34 -2.37
C GLN A 38 -11.99 -1.25 -3.19
N SER A 39 -12.77 -2.11 -2.53
CA SER A 39 -13.74 -2.95 -3.25
C SER A 39 -14.86 -2.11 -3.88
N TYR A 40 -15.35 -2.56 -5.03
CA TYR A 40 -16.48 -1.95 -5.72
C TYR A 40 -17.78 -1.99 -4.88
N ILE A 41 -17.93 -3.00 -4.03
CA ILE A 41 -19.10 -3.10 -3.14
C ILE A 41 -19.07 -1.97 -2.11
N LEU A 42 -17.91 -1.71 -1.51
CA LEU A 42 -17.75 -0.58 -0.59
C LEU A 42 -18.08 0.74 -1.30
N TRP A 43 -17.63 0.93 -2.54
CA TRP A 43 -17.91 2.16 -3.28
C TRP A 43 -19.40 2.40 -3.55
N LEU A 44 -20.16 1.31 -3.77
CA LEU A 44 -21.62 1.38 -3.95
C LEU A 44 -22.36 1.70 -2.64
N GLN A 45 -21.78 1.30 -1.50
CA GLN A 45 -22.36 1.53 -0.17
C GLN A 45 -22.03 2.94 0.33
N ASP A 46 -20.77 3.34 0.18
CA ASP A 46 -20.23 4.64 0.56
C ASP A 46 -19.19 5.07 -0.49
N SER A 47 -19.49 6.16 -1.19
CA SER A 47 -18.61 6.71 -2.21
C SER A 47 -17.68 7.79 -1.67
N ASP A 48 -17.81 8.17 -0.40
CA ASP A 48 -16.94 9.14 0.23
C ASP A 48 -15.56 8.54 0.45
N TYR A 49 -14.54 9.37 0.26
CA TYR A 49 -13.16 8.97 0.44
C TYR A 49 -12.31 10.17 0.83
N ASP A 50 -11.26 9.89 1.59
CA ASP A 50 -10.25 10.88 1.97
C ASP A 50 -8.92 10.57 1.27
N ARG A 51 -8.32 11.58 0.63
CA ARG A 51 -7.00 11.49 0.00
C ARG A 51 -5.87 11.98 0.92
N THR A 52 -6.13 12.10 2.22
CA THR A 52 -5.11 12.49 3.18
C THR A 52 -4.38 11.27 3.75
N CYS A 53 -3.10 11.48 4.07
CA CYS A 53 -2.32 10.51 4.82
C CYS A 53 -2.70 10.58 6.30
N THR A 54 -3.23 9.50 6.87
CA THR A 54 -3.68 9.46 8.29
C THR A 54 -2.55 9.66 9.32
N LEU A 55 -1.29 9.58 8.92
CA LEU A 55 -0.14 9.83 9.80
C LEU A 55 0.23 11.31 9.93
N CYS A 56 -0.08 12.14 8.94
CA CYS A 56 0.27 13.57 8.94
C CYS A 56 -0.87 14.51 8.56
N ASN A 57 -2.06 13.98 8.20
CA ASN A 57 -3.26 14.70 7.78
C ASN A 57 -3.03 15.67 6.62
N LYS A 58 -2.07 15.34 5.73
CA LYS A 58 -1.79 16.10 4.50
C LYS A 58 -2.19 15.27 3.28
N ASP A 59 -2.53 15.95 2.19
CA ASP A 59 -2.89 15.32 0.91
C ASP A 59 -1.77 14.41 0.39
N LEU A 60 -2.12 13.18 0.00
CA LEU A 60 -1.22 12.16 -0.55
C LEU A 60 -0.52 12.60 -1.85
N VAL A 61 -1.06 13.59 -2.56
CA VAL A 61 -0.44 14.10 -3.78
C VAL A 61 0.90 14.81 -3.50
N ILE A 62 1.08 15.35 -2.29
CA ILE A 62 2.19 16.26 -1.93
C ILE A 62 3.56 15.58 -2.00
N ASP A 63 3.69 14.34 -1.51
CA ASP A 63 4.98 13.66 -1.40
C ASP A 63 4.88 12.23 -1.94
N ASP A 64 5.99 11.51 -1.99
CA ASP A 64 6.04 10.12 -2.40
C ASP A 64 5.24 9.23 -1.45
N CYS A 65 4.53 8.26 -2.02
CA CYS A 65 3.62 7.40 -1.28
C CYS A 65 4.00 5.93 -1.40
N VAL A 66 3.56 5.17 -0.41
CA VAL A 66 3.64 3.72 -0.40
C VAL A 66 2.24 3.16 -0.15
N ARG A 67 1.89 2.13 -0.92
CA ARG A 67 0.66 1.37 -0.73
C ARG A 67 0.99 0.06 -0.04
N LEU A 68 0.28 -0.23 1.05
CA LEU A 68 0.40 -1.49 1.78
C LEU A 68 -0.44 -2.61 1.15
N MET A 69 -0.27 -3.84 1.62
CA MET A 69 -1.05 -5.00 1.17
C MET A 69 -2.56 -4.87 1.46
N CYS A 70 -2.91 -4.13 2.51
CA CYS A 70 -4.28 -3.76 2.86
C CYS A 70 -4.86 -2.63 1.98
N TYR A 71 -4.13 -2.19 0.95
CA TYR A 71 -4.45 -1.10 0.02
C TYR A 71 -4.48 0.33 0.59
N HIS A 72 -4.32 0.51 1.89
CA HIS A 72 -4.09 1.83 2.48
C HIS A 72 -2.80 2.47 1.93
N VAL A 73 -2.85 3.79 1.73
CA VAL A 73 -1.77 4.59 1.17
C VAL A 73 -1.29 5.57 2.21
N PHE A 74 0.03 5.69 2.37
CA PHE A 74 0.67 6.64 3.26
C PHE A 74 1.80 7.34 2.54
N HIS A 75 2.18 8.53 2.99
CA HIS A 75 3.47 9.09 2.62
C HIS A 75 4.59 8.15 3.05
N TRP A 76 5.56 7.93 2.17
CA TRP A 76 6.69 7.04 2.42
C TRP A 76 7.46 7.46 3.68
N ASN A 77 7.78 8.76 3.77
CA ASN A 77 8.48 9.33 4.93
C ASN A 77 7.69 9.15 6.24
N CYS A 78 6.35 9.30 6.20
CA CYS A 78 5.51 9.09 7.38
C CYS A 78 5.54 7.63 7.84
N LEU A 79 5.45 6.68 6.90
CA LEU A 79 5.53 5.26 7.23
C LEU A 79 6.92 4.87 7.76
N ASP A 80 7.99 5.38 7.15
CA ASP A 80 9.37 5.13 7.61
C ASP A 80 9.58 5.64 9.04
N GLN A 81 9.14 6.87 9.34
CA GLN A 81 9.20 7.42 10.69
C GLN A 81 8.35 6.63 11.69
N TYR A 82 7.17 6.17 11.29
CA TYR A 82 6.33 5.32 12.12
C TYR A 82 7.03 4.01 12.47
N ALA A 83 7.63 3.34 11.48
CA ALA A 83 8.32 2.07 11.69
C ALA A 83 9.59 2.24 12.55
N ARG A 84 10.35 3.33 12.38
CA ARG A 84 11.55 3.63 13.18
C ARG A 84 11.26 3.97 14.65
N LYS A 85 10.02 4.35 14.99
CA LYS A 85 9.62 4.57 16.39
C LYS A 85 9.38 3.26 17.14
N LEU A 86 9.23 2.14 16.44
CA LEU A 86 9.10 0.83 17.06
C LEU A 86 10.46 0.36 17.59
N PRO A 87 10.48 -0.45 18.65
CA PRO A 87 11.73 -1.01 19.18
C PRO A 87 12.51 -1.78 18.12
N ASP A 88 13.84 -1.74 18.15
CA ASP A 88 14.70 -2.51 17.24
C ASP A 88 14.50 -4.04 17.35
N THR A 89 13.93 -4.51 18.47
CA THR A 89 13.56 -5.92 18.71
C THR A 89 12.22 -6.31 18.06
N THR A 90 11.55 -5.37 17.38
CA THR A 90 10.26 -5.63 16.73
C THR A 90 10.43 -6.67 15.62
N ALA A 91 9.79 -7.82 15.78
CA ALA A 91 9.74 -8.84 14.75
C ALA A 91 9.00 -8.30 13.50
N PRO A 92 9.28 -8.81 12.29
CA PRO A 92 8.60 -8.37 11.05
C PRO A 92 7.06 -8.40 11.15
N ALA A 93 6.48 -9.35 11.90
CA ALA A 93 5.03 -9.40 12.11
C ALA A 93 4.47 -8.24 12.98
N GLY A 94 5.32 -7.58 13.78
CA GLY A 94 4.95 -6.45 14.62
C GLY A 94 4.85 -5.12 13.87
N TYR A 95 5.40 -5.04 12.66
CA TYR A 95 5.22 -3.88 11.79
C TYR A 95 3.85 -3.97 11.12
N VAL A 96 2.90 -3.23 11.66
CA VAL A 96 1.49 -3.27 11.24
C VAL A 96 1.03 -1.94 10.68
N CYS A 97 0.05 -1.99 9.79
CA CYS A 97 -0.60 -0.81 9.21
C CYS A 97 -1.23 0.04 10.33
N PRO A 98 -0.94 1.36 10.40
CA PRO A 98 -1.51 2.25 11.42
C PRO A 98 -3.05 2.33 11.43
N THR A 99 -3.70 2.03 10.30
CA THR A 99 -5.16 2.18 10.14
C THR A 99 -5.95 0.90 10.43
N CYS A 100 -5.40 -0.28 10.11
CA CYS A 100 -6.13 -1.55 10.19
C CYS A 100 -5.36 -2.68 10.88
N SER A 101 -4.15 -2.40 11.36
CA SER A 101 -3.28 -3.36 12.04
C SER A 101 -2.89 -4.59 11.22
N GLU A 102 -3.13 -4.60 9.91
CA GLU A 102 -2.66 -5.67 9.04
C GLU A 102 -1.13 -5.59 8.83
N PRO A 103 -0.40 -6.71 8.78
CA PRO A 103 1.05 -6.69 8.65
C PRO A 103 1.54 -5.94 7.40
N ILE A 104 2.57 -5.12 7.57
CA ILE A 104 3.23 -4.38 6.48
C ILE A 104 3.97 -5.34 5.56
N PHE A 105 4.62 -6.37 6.13
CA PHE A 105 5.41 -7.31 5.35
C PHE A 105 4.52 -8.32 4.61
N PRO A 106 4.58 -8.38 3.27
CA PRO A 106 3.85 -9.38 2.52
C PRO A 106 4.47 -10.77 2.76
N LYS A 107 3.62 -11.79 3.00
CA LYS A 107 4.04 -13.19 3.13
C LYS A 107 4.88 -13.62 1.92
N SER A 108 5.95 -14.39 2.12
CA SER A 108 6.92 -14.75 1.08
C SER A 108 6.31 -15.45 -0.15
N ASN A 109 5.26 -16.24 0.05
CA ASN A 109 4.54 -16.96 -1.00
C ASN A 109 3.58 -16.08 -1.83
N VAL A 110 3.31 -14.84 -1.42
CA VAL A 110 2.41 -13.95 -2.14
C VAL A 110 3.17 -13.27 -3.29
N ILE A 111 2.76 -13.60 -4.52
CA ILE A 111 3.28 -13.00 -5.74
C ILE A 111 2.17 -12.15 -6.35
N SER A 112 2.13 -10.88 -5.98
CA SER A 112 1.23 -9.89 -6.56
C SER A 112 2.02 -8.62 -6.93
N PRO A 113 1.58 -7.83 -7.93
CA PRO A 113 2.26 -6.58 -8.28
C PRO A 113 2.45 -5.64 -7.10
N VAL A 114 1.45 -5.56 -6.21
CA VAL A 114 1.50 -4.75 -4.99
C VAL A 114 2.55 -5.30 -4.01
N ALA A 115 2.58 -6.61 -3.79
CA ALA A 115 3.56 -7.24 -2.90
C ALA A 115 4.99 -7.04 -3.39
N VAL A 116 5.23 -7.15 -4.70
CA VAL A 116 6.55 -6.93 -5.30
C VAL A 116 6.99 -5.48 -5.11
N ALA A 117 6.15 -4.51 -5.53
CA ALA A 117 6.46 -3.09 -5.39
C ALA A 117 6.67 -2.67 -3.93
N LEU A 118 5.88 -3.22 -3.01
CA LEU A 118 6.04 -2.95 -1.57
C LEU A 118 7.36 -3.52 -1.04
N ARG A 119 7.73 -4.76 -1.39
CA ARG A 119 9.01 -5.36 -0.99
C ARG A 119 10.19 -4.54 -1.49
N GLU A 120 10.16 -4.12 -2.75
CA GLU A 120 11.20 -3.27 -3.33
C GLU A 120 11.31 -1.94 -2.58
N LYS A 121 10.17 -1.32 -2.24
CA LYS A 121 10.17 -0.06 -1.50
C LYS A 121 10.74 -0.20 -0.10
N ILE A 122 10.26 -1.17 0.68
CA ILE A 122 10.72 -1.37 2.06
C ILE A 122 12.15 -1.91 2.12
N ALA A 123 12.63 -2.63 1.11
CA ALA A 123 14.03 -3.06 1.05
C ALA A 123 15.03 -1.89 1.01
N SER A 124 14.59 -0.64 0.81
CA SER A 124 15.44 0.55 0.86
C SER A 124 15.82 1.00 2.28
N VAL A 125 15.16 0.49 3.34
CA VAL A 125 15.34 0.98 4.72
C VAL A 125 15.73 -0.14 5.69
N ASN A 126 16.58 0.19 6.67
CA ASN A 126 17.23 -0.81 7.52
C ASN A 126 16.25 -1.60 8.42
N TRP A 127 15.23 -0.95 9.01
CA TRP A 127 14.23 -1.65 9.82
C TRP A 127 13.53 -2.76 9.04
N ALA A 128 13.27 -2.53 7.74
CA ALA A 128 12.64 -3.51 6.89
C ALA A 128 13.59 -4.56 6.36
N ARG A 129 14.85 -4.21 6.09
CA ARG A 129 15.86 -5.17 5.67
C ARG A 129 16.12 -6.24 6.72
N ILE A 130 16.11 -5.87 8.01
CA ILE A 130 16.16 -6.85 9.12
C ILE A 130 14.98 -7.82 9.02
N GLY A 131 13.76 -7.29 8.85
CA GLY A 131 12.55 -8.10 8.70
C GLY A 131 12.52 -8.99 7.46
N LEU A 132 13.23 -8.61 6.40
CA LEU A 132 13.37 -9.37 5.15
C LEU A 132 14.59 -10.32 5.13
N GLY A 133 15.46 -10.30 6.15
CA GLY A 133 16.71 -11.06 6.17
C GLY A 133 17.76 -10.56 5.17
N LEU A 134 17.71 -9.27 4.80
CA LEU A 134 18.64 -8.63 3.88
C LEU A 134 19.79 -7.94 4.63
N PRO A 135 21.01 -7.87 4.06
CA PRO A 135 22.13 -7.18 4.70
C PRO A 135 21.84 -5.68 4.84
N LEU A 136 22.23 -5.04 5.94
CA LEU A 136 21.99 -3.60 6.16
C LEU A 136 22.67 -2.74 5.08
N VAL A 137 22.06 -1.61 4.73
CA VAL A 137 22.69 -0.60 3.87
C VAL A 137 23.59 0.26 4.76
N LYS A 138 24.84 0.48 4.33
CA LYS A 138 25.81 1.34 4.99
C LYS A 138 25.45 2.82 4.86
#